data_AF-E2BL92-F1
#
_entry.id   AF-E2BL92-F1
#
_cell.length_a   1.000
_cell.length_b   1.000
_cell.length_c   1.000
_cell.angle_alpha   90.00
_cell.angle_beta   90.00
_cell.angle_gamma   90.00
#
_symmetry.space_group_name_H-M   'P 1'
#
loop_
_entity.id
_entity.type
_entity.pdbx_description
1 polymer ?
#
loop_
_entity_poly.entity_id
_entity_poly.type
_entity_poly.pdbx_seq_one_letter_code
_entity_poly.pdbx_strand_id
1 'polypeptide(L)'
;MGNKVATFTEEQLEDYQDCTFFTRKEILRIFKRFREIGDPGMIPRTMTPQEAASLRLPLSHLARIPELKENPFRERISEVFTRRQDSGHSTSSCNGICFEEFLEMMSVFSEQAPRDLKVFYAFKIYGTDYKVNQMNG
;
A
#
# COMPACT_ATOMS: atom_id res chain seq x y z
N MET A 1 -10.83 30.42 10.96
CA MET A 1 -11.30 30.05 9.61
C MET A 1 -10.35 29.01 9.03
N GLY A 2 -10.60 27.72 9.28
CA GLY A 2 -9.76 26.63 8.76
C GLY A 2 -10.51 25.93 7.66
N ASN A 3 -10.30 26.34 6.41
CA ASN A 3 -10.85 25.63 5.27
C ASN A 3 -10.20 24.24 5.29
N LYS A 4 -10.96 23.21 5.70
CA LYS A 4 -10.52 21.81 5.62
C LYS A 4 -10.42 21.50 4.14
N VAL A 5 -9.27 21.78 3.54
CA VAL A 5 -8.96 21.34 2.19
C VAL A 5 -9.18 19.83 2.20
N ALA A 6 -10.24 19.38 1.52
CA ALA A 6 -10.53 17.97 1.37
C ALA A 6 -9.36 17.35 0.60
N THR A 7 -8.68 16.40 1.21
CA THR A 7 -7.53 15.71 0.61
C THR A 7 -7.91 14.97 -0.66
N PHE A 8 -9.13 14.43 -0.69
CA PHE A 8 -9.75 13.69 -1.78
C PHE A 8 -11.15 14.24 -2.04
N THR A 9 -11.67 14.04 -3.24
CA THR A 9 -13.09 14.32 -3.54
C THR A 9 -14.00 13.28 -2.87
N GLU A 10 -15.29 13.60 -2.73
CA GLU A 10 -16.26 12.64 -2.18
C GLU A 10 -16.36 11.38 -3.02
N GLU A 11 -16.40 11.52 -4.35
CA GLU A 11 -16.43 10.40 -5.30
C GLU A 11 -15.21 9.48 -5.16
N GLN A 12 -14.00 10.04 -5.00
CA GLN A 12 -12.80 9.23 -4.75
C GLN A 12 -12.88 8.46 -3.43
N LEU A 13 -13.39 9.11 -2.38
CA LEU A 13 -13.56 8.42 -1.10
C LEU A 13 -14.56 7.28 -1.23
N GLU A 14 -15.63 7.46 -2.00
CA GLU A 14 -16.61 6.40 -2.26
C GLU A 14 -15.99 5.24 -3.03
N ASP A 15 -15.21 5.49 -4.07
CA ASP A 15 -14.49 4.46 -4.84
C ASP A 15 -13.51 3.66 -3.95
N TYR A 16 -12.73 4.36 -3.12
CA TYR A 16 -11.83 3.70 -2.16
C TYR A 16 -12.59 2.94 -1.07
N GLN A 17 -13.76 3.41 -0.65
CA GLN A 17 -14.62 2.68 0.29
C GLN A 17 -15.28 1.45 -0.34
N ASP A 18 -15.53 1.45 -1.64
CA ASP A 18 -16.08 0.30 -2.36
C ASP A 18 -14.99 -0.77 -2.59
N CYS A 19 -13.77 -0.32 -2.91
CA CYS A 19 -12.62 -1.20 -3.15
C CYS A 19 -11.92 -1.68 -1.87
N THR A 20 -12.17 -1.06 -0.71
CA THR A 20 -11.49 -1.41 0.56
C THR A 20 -12.43 -1.42 1.75
N PHE A 21 -12.04 -2.13 2.82
CA PHE A 21 -12.83 -2.20 4.06
C PHE A 21 -12.73 -0.97 4.96
N PHE A 22 -12.26 0.17 4.43
CA PHE A 22 -12.00 1.35 5.24
C PHE A 22 -13.14 2.37 5.16
N THR A 23 -13.31 3.12 6.25
CA THR A 23 -14.18 4.31 6.25
C THR A 23 -13.47 5.53 5.66
N ARG A 24 -14.23 6.54 5.20
CA ARG A 24 -13.67 7.83 4.74
C ARG A 24 -12.64 8.43 5.70
N LYS A 25 -12.88 8.29 7.01
CA LYS A 25 -11.97 8.78 8.06
C LYS A 25 -10.67 7.98 8.12
N GLU A 26 -10.72 6.68 7.90
CA GLU A 26 -9.55 5.81 7.87
C GLU A 26 -8.70 6.09 6.63
N ILE A 27 -9.30 6.22 5.45
CA ILE A 27 -8.60 6.58 4.21
C ILE A 27 -7.83 7.89 4.40
N LEU A 28 -8.46 8.91 5.00
CA LEU A 28 -7.78 10.18 5.31
C LEU A 28 -6.64 10.04 6.32
N ARG A 29 -6.78 9.17 7.33
CA ARG A 29 -5.71 8.89 8.30
C ARG A 29 -4.53 8.16 7.66
N ILE A 30 -4.82 7.19 6.80
CA ILE A 30 -3.83 6.42 6.05
C ILE A 30 -3.06 7.36 5.11
N PHE A 31 -3.76 8.24 4.38
CA PHE A 31 -3.12 9.24 3.55
C PHE A 31 -2.21 10.19 4.35
N LYS A 32 -2.69 10.67 5.51
CA LYS A 32 -1.86 11.51 6.37
C LYS A 32 -0.57 10.77 6.76
N ARG A 33 -0.67 9.50 7.16
CA ARG A 33 0.50 8.66 7.46
C ARG A 33 1.39 8.46 6.24
N PHE A 34 0.83 8.18 5.07
CA PHE A 34 1.55 8.04 3.81
C PHE A 34 2.41 9.29 3.51
N ARG A 35 1.85 10.47 3.77
CA ARG A 35 2.56 11.75 3.67
C ARG A 35 3.60 11.97 4.77
N GLU A 36 3.39 11.45 5.97
CA GLU A 36 4.37 11.54 7.08
C GLU A 36 5.57 10.59 6.90
N ILE A 37 5.37 9.43 6.25
CA ILE A 37 6.46 8.50 5.92
C ILE A 37 7.25 8.94 4.69
N GLY A 38 6.58 9.58 3.72
CA GLY A 38 7.19 10.21 2.56
C GLY A 38 7.98 11.48 2.93
N ASP A 39 8.82 11.94 2.00
CA ASP A 39 9.58 13.18 2.20
C ASP A 39 8.67 14.42 2.11
N PRO A 40 8.89 15.47 2.93
CA PRO A 40 8.11 16.70 2.86
C PRO A 40 8.21 17.36 1.48
N GLY A 41 7.12 17.30 0.72
CA GLY A 41 7.02 17.86 -0.64
C GLY A 41 6.89 16.79 -1.72
N MET A 42 7.17 15.52 -1.40
CA MET A 42 6.95 14.41 -2.33
C MET A 42 5.46 14.16 -2.55
N ILE A 43 4.66 14.20 -1.48
CA ILE A 43 3.21 13.97 -1.54
C ILE A 43 2.46 15.30 -1.36
N PRO A 44 1.63 15.71 -2.35
CA PRO A 44 0.85 16.94 -2.27
C PRO A 44 -0.18 16.88 -1.12
N ARG A 45 -0.67 18.04 -0.70
CA ARG A 45 -1.72 18.13 0.35
C ARG A 45 -3.07 17.57 -0.11
N THR A 46 -3.31 17.66 -1.42
CA THR A 46 -4.47 17.12 -2.14
C THR A 46 -3.96 16.09 -3.12
N MET A 47 -4.47 14.87 -3.05
CA MET A 47 -4.03 13.77 -3.89
C MET A 47 -5.13 13.47 -4.91
N THR A 48 -4.81 13.65 -6.18
CA THR A 48 -5.73 13.27 -7.27
C THR A 48 -5.63 11.76 -7.51
N PRO A 49 -6.62 11.11 -8.14
CA PRO A 49 -6.58 9.66 -8.33
C PRO A 49 -5.42 9.26 -9.26
N GLN A 50 -5.11 10.10 -10.25
CA GLN A 50 -3.96 9.91 -11.13
C GLN A 50 -2.63 9.99 -10.37
N GLU A 51 -2.49 10.95 -9.44
CA GLU A 51 -1.31 11.05 -8.59
C GLU A 51 -1.24 9.87 -7.61
N ALA A 52 -2.37 9.41 -7.06
CA ALA A 52 -2.42 8.24 -6.18
C ALA A 52 -1.90 6.96 -6.86
N ALA A 53 -2.17 6.80 -8.15
CA ALA A 53 -1.71 5.69 -8.98
C ALA A 53 -0.28 5.90 -9.53
N SER A 54 0.12 7.14 -9.81
CA SER A 54 1.41 7.47 -10.43
C SER A 54 2.53 7.68 -9.41
N LEU A 55 2.20 8.22 -8.23
CA LEU A 55 3.15 8.57 -7.19
C LEU A 55 3.54 7.31 -6.41
N ARG A 56 4.78 6.88 -6.64
CA ARG A 56 5.38 5.73 -5.97
C ARG A 56 6.28 6.20 -4.83
N LEU A 57 5.99 5.77 -3.60
CA LEU A 57 6.91 5.91 -2.48
C LEU A 57 7.93 4.78 -2.47
N PRO A 58 9.22 5.06 -2.28
CA PRO A 58 10.22 4.00 -2.19
C PRO A 58 9.95 3.07 -1.01
N LEU A 59 10.20 1.77 -1.17
CA LEU A 59 10.02 0.77 -0.10
C LEU A 59 10.82 1.09 1.17
N SER A 60 11.94 1.79 1.04
CA SER A 60 12.72 2.31 2.16
C SER A 60 11.89 3.16 3.13
N HIS A 61 10.89 3.90 2.63
CA HIS A 61 9.99 4.71 3.46
C HIS A 61 8.94 3.84 4.18
N LEU A 62 8.58 2.67 3.64
CA LEU A 62 7.67 1.75 4.33
C LEU A 62 8.27 1.22 5.64
N ALA A 63 9.59 1.12 5.75
CA ALA A 63 10.27 0.74 6.99
C ALA A 63 10.04 1.74 8.14
N ARG A 64 9.57 2.97 7.85
CA ARG A 64 9.20 3.97 8.87
C ARG A 64 7.84 3.69 9.50
N ILE A 65 7.03 2.82 8.89
CA ILE A 65 5.71 2.45 9.42
C ILE A 65 5.92 1.48 10.57
N PRO A 66 5.41 1.80 11.78
CA PRO A 66 5.60 0.92 12.94
C PRO A 66 5.02 -0.48 12.70
N GLU A 67 3.87 -0.58 12.02
CA GLU A 67 3.23 -1.86 11.69
C GLU A 67 4.10 -2.78 10.81
N LEU A 68 4.87 -2.23 9.87
CA LEU A 68 5.83 -3.02 9.08
C LEU A 68 7.17 -3.18 9.79
N LYS A 69 7.59 -2.19 10.59
CA LYS A 69 8.87 -2.23 11.29
C LYS A 69 8.97 -3.42 12.25
N GLU A 70 7.88 -3.68 12.98
CA GLU A 70 7.79 -4.79 13.93
C GLU A 70 7.57 -6.15 13.23
N ASN A 71 7.32 -6.15 11.92
CA ASN A 71 6.98 -7.36 11.17
C ASN A 71 8.23 -7.96 10.49
N PRO A 72 8.66 -9.18 10.85
CA PRO A 72 9.84 -9.83 10.24
C PRO A 72 9.68 -10.08 8.74
N PHE A 73 8.44 -10.09 8.23
CA PHE A 73 8.15 -10.28 6.80
C PHE A 73 8.02 -8.98 6.01
N ARG A 74 8.42 -7.83 6.56
CA ARG A 74 8.21 -6.51 5.92
C ARG A 74 8.70 -6.44 4.49
N GLU A 75 9.87 -7.01 4.20
CA GLU A 75 10.44 -7.02 2.84
C GLU A 75 9.58 -7.85 1.90
N ARG A 76 9.14 -9.04 2.35
CA ARG A 76 8.24 -9.92 1.59
C ARG A 76 6.88 -9.30 1.36
N ILE A 77 6.32 -8.65 2.38
CA ILE A 77 5.07 -7.90 2.28
C ILE A 77 5.23 -6.85 1.19
N SER A 78 6.23 -5.98 1.31
CA SER A 78 6.47 -4.95 0.31
C SER A 78 6.63 -5.52 -1.10
N GLU A 79 7.43 -6.59 -1.27
CA GLU A 79 7.59 -7.27 -2.56
C GLU A 79 6.27 -7.81 -3.12
N VAL A 80 5.42 -8.43 -2.29
CA VAL A 80 4.15 -9.04 -2.71
C VAL A 80 3.13 -7.99 -3.16
N PHE A 81 3.12 -6.85 -2.49
CA PHE A 81 2.29 -5.71 -2.87
C PHE A 81 2.83 -5.07 -4.15
N THR A 82 4.14 -4.75 -4.23
CA THR A 82 4.73 -4.11 -5.43
C THR A 82 4.82 -5.01 -6.67
N ARG A 83 4.80 -6.35 -6.51
CA ARG A 83 4.71 -7.31 -7.64
C ARG A 83 3.31 -7.47 -8.20
N ARG A 84 2.29 -6.84 -7.61
CA ARG A 84 0.91 -7.00 -8.10
C ARG A 84 0.67 -6.24 -9.41
N GLN A 85 1.52 -5.28 -9.75
CA GLN A 85 1.59 -4.77 -11.10
C GLN A 85 2.39 -5.73 -11.99
N ASP A 86 1.99 -5.83 -13.25
CA ASP A 86 2.69 -6.50 -14.36
C ASP A 86 2.28 -7.96 -14.66
N SER A 87 1.03 -8.10 -15.10
CA SER A 87 0.75 -8.98 -16.24
C SER A 87 1.50 -8.45 -17.47
N GLY A 88 2.79 -8.79 -17.63
CA GLY A 88 3.44 -8.77 -18.94
C GLY A 88 4.73 -7.95 -19.13
N HIS A 89 5.17 -7.15 -18.16
CA HIS A 89 6.49 -6.50 -18.24
C HIS A 89 7.43 -7.05 -17.17
N SER A 90 8.09 -8.15 -17.51
CA SER A 90 9.37 -8.52 -16.91
C SER A 90 10.36 -7.42 -17.27
N THR A 91 10.71 -6.54 -16.32
CA THR A 91 12.08 -6.03 -16.12
C THR A 91 12.13 -5.04 -14.95
N SER A 92 12.96 -5.38 -13.97
CA SER A 92 13.73 -4.49 -13.09
C SER A 92 12.99 -3.49 -12.18
N SER A 93 13.07 -3.76 -10.88
CA SER A 93 13.36 -2.74 -9.87
C SER A 93 12.38 -1.57 -9.73
N CYS A 94 11.06 -1.82 -9.73
CA CYS A 94 10.12 -0.86 -9.14
C CYS A 94 10.21 -0.96 -7.61
N ASN A 95 11.21 -0.31 -7.02
CA ASN A 95 11.44 -0.24 -5.56
C ASN A 95 10.44 0.69 -4.85
N GLY A 96 9.17 0.74 -5.26
CA GLY A 96 8.21 1.65 -4.66
C GLY A 96 6.75 1.23 -4.78
N ILE A 97 5.93 1.77 -3.89
CA ILE A 97 4.52 1.47 -3.66
C ILE A 97 3.65 2.70 -3.91
N CYS A 98 2.54 2.52 -4.63
CA CYS A 98 1.56 3.59 -4.85
C CYS A 98 0.62 3.77 -3.64
N PHE A 99 -0.16 4.84 -3.63
CA PHE A 99 -1.15 5.05 -2.56
C PHE A 99 -2.22 3.95 -2.54
N GLU A 100 -2.64 3.47 -3.70
CA GLU A 100 -3.62 2.37 -3.82
C GLU A 100 -3.09 1.06 -3.24
N GLU A 101 -1.88 0.66 -3.63
CA GLU A 101 -1.20 -0.52 -3.08
C GLU A 101 -0.96 -0.36 -1.56
N PHE A 102 -0.63 0.86 -1.12
CA PHE A 102 -0.49 1.17 0.29
C PHE A 102 -1.80 1.03 1.05
N LEU A 103 -2.91 1.49 0.46
CA LEU A 103 -4.25 1.37 1.03
C LEU A 103 -4.67 -0.10 1.13
N GLU A 104 -4.45 -0.89 0.07
CA GLU A 104 -4.66 -2.34 0.10
C GLU A 104 -3.85 -3.01 1.20
N MET A 105 -2.55 -2.70 1.29
CA MET A 105 -1.66 -3.25 2.31
C MET A 105 -2.20 -2.96 3.72
N MET A 106 -2.52 -1.70 4.00
CA MET A 106 -3.12 -1.30 5.28
C MET A 106 -4.45 -2.03 5.53
N SER A 107 -5.25 -2.26 4.48
CA SER A 107 -6.53 -2.95 4.57
C SER A 107 -6.33 -4.40 5.01
N VAL A 108 -5.37 -5.11 4.42
CA VAL A 108 -5.03 -6.49 4.80
C VAL A 108 -4.58 -6.59 6.26
N PHE A 109 -3.82 -5.60 6.73
CA PHE A 109 -3.36 -5.54 8.12
C PHE A 109 -4.46 -5.12 9.10
N SER A 110 -5.53 -4.47 8.64
CA SER A 110 -6.63 -4.05 9.49
C SER A 110 -7.37 -5.25 10.09
N GLU A 111 -7.85 -5.10 11.33
CA GLU A 111 -8.71 -6.11 11.96
C GLU A 111 -10.02 -6.31 11.19
N GLN A 112 -10.46 -5.29 10.45
CA GLN A 112 -11.68 -5.32 9.63
C GLN A 112 -11.57 -6.23 8.40
N ALA A 113 -10.35 -6.59 7.96
CA ALA A 113 -10.19 -7.44 6.78
C ALA A 113 -10.63 -8.90 7.06
N PRO A 114 -11.40 -9.51 6.13
CA PRO A 114 -11.88 -10.88 6.28
C PRO A 114 -10.74 -11.87 6.33
N ARG A 115 -10.95 -12.97 7.07
CA ARG A 115 -9.94 -14.01 7.29
C ARG A 115 -9.44 -14.61 5.98
N ASP A 116 -10.32 -14.84 5.01
CA ASP A 116 -9.97 -15.36 3.69
C ASP A 116 -8.95 -14.49 2.94
N LEU A 117 -9.10 -13.16 3.01
CA LEU A 117 -8.18 -12.23 2.37
C LEU A 117 -6.80 -12.28 3.06
N LYS A 118 -6.78 -12.31 4.40
CA LYS A 118 -5.52 -12.46 5.17
C LYS A 118 -4.83 -13.78 4.86
N VAL A 119 -5.59 -14.87 4.77
CA VAL A 119 -5.08 -16.20 4.42
C VAL A 119 -4.54 -16.20 2.99
N PHE A 120 -5.25 -15.60 2.03
CA PHE A 120 -4.78 -15.46 0.66
C PHE A 120 -3.43 -14.72 0.58
N TYR A 121 -3.32 -13.58 1.26
CA TYR A 121 -2.07 -12.82 1.31
C TYR A 121 -0.98 -13.53 2.09
N ALA A 122 -1.31 -14.22 3.18
CA ALA A 122 -0.37 -15.07 3.89
C ALA A 122 0.19 -16.15 2.96
N PHE A 123 -0.66 -16.88 2.23
CA PHE A 123 -0.21 -17.86 1.23
C PHE A 123 0.66 -17.24 0.14
N LYS A 124 0.39 -15.99 -0.27
CA LYS A 124 1.20 -15.28 -1.26
C LYS A 124 2.58 -14.89 -0.69
N ILE A 125 2.63 -14.38 0.54
CA ILE A 125 3.87 -14.02 1.25
C ILE A 125 4.72 -15.26 1.52
N TYR A 126 4.16 -16.26 2.20
CA TYR A 126 4.82 -17.54 2.46
C TYR A 126 5.17 -18.27 1.16
N GLY A 127 4.35 -18.08 0.13
CA GLY A 127 4.52 -18.79 -1.10
C GLY A 127 5.68 -18.35 -1.97
N THR A 128 6.13 -17.12 -1.82
CA THR A 128 7.34 -16.66 -2.51
C THR A 128 8.59 -17.51 -2.15
N ASP A 129 8.57 -18.20 -1.00
CA ASP A 129 9.63 -19.13 -0.57
C ASP A 129 9.73 -20.38 -1.46
N TYR A 130 8.58 -20.92 -1.91
CA TYR A 130 8.57 -22.17 -2.69
C TYR A 130 9.12 -22.03 -4.13
N LYS A 131 9.30 -20.82 -4.66
CA LYS A 131 9.89 -20.63 -6.00
C LYS A 131 11.38 -20.25 -5.99
N VAL A 132 11.92 -19.75 -4.87
CA VAL A 132 13.36 -19.42 -4.77
C VAL A 132 14.23 -20.66 -4.59
N ASN A 133 13.68 -21.71 -3.94
CA ASN A 133 14.42 -22.95 -3.70
C ASN A 133 14.46 -23.94 -4.89
N GLN A 134 13.83 -23.63 -6.03
CA GLN A 134 13.93 -24.45 -7.25
C GLN A 134 14.86 -23.87 -8.34
N MET A 135 15.54 -22.76 -8.07
CA MET A 135 16.56 -22.21 -8.99
C MET A 135 18.00 -22.37 -8.50
N ASN A 136 18.21 -23.08 -7.38
CA ASN A 136 19.53 -23.43 -6.84
C ASN A 136 19.68 -24.95 -6.62
N GLY A 137 19.11 -25.76 -7.54
CA GLY A 137 19.27 -27.21 -7.59
C GLY A 137 19.89 -27.65 -8.90
#